data_AF-A0A1X7T3M3-F1
#
_entry.id   AF-A0A1X7T3M3-F1
#
_cell.length_a   1.000
_cell.length_b   1.000
_cell.length_c   1.000
_cell.angle_alpha   90.00
_cell.angle_beta   90.00
_cell.angle_gamma   90.00
#
_symmetry.space_group_name_H-M   'P 1'
#
loop_
_entity.id
_entity.type
_entity.pdbx_description
1 polymer ?
#
loop_
_entity_poly.entity_id
_entity_poly.type
_entity_poly.pdbx_seq_one_letter_code
_entity_poly.pdbx_strand_id
1 'polypeptide(L)' 'QWIIPTISGQCCPPTSVFAIQKITNNKAVMFGGAVPGDDGHDIVVNTVYACQLESDTTI' A
#
# COMPACT_ATOMS: atom_id res chain seq x y z
N GLN A 1 -20.26 -1.46 -7.59
CA GLN A 1 -20.11 -0.59 -6.40
C GLN A 1 -18.63 -0.39 -6.15
N TRP A 2 -18.19 0.84 -5.92
CA TRP A 2 -16.81 1.11 -5.53
C TRP A 2 -16.69 0.95 -4.01
N ILE A 3 -15.67 0.24 -3.58
CA ILE A 3 -15.30 0.14 -2.16
C ILE A 3 -14.00 0.90 -1.96
N ILE A 4 -13.90 1.64 -0.86
CA ILE A 4 -12.64 2.19 -0.38
C ILE A 4 -12.12 1.16 0.64
N PRO A 5 -11.12 0.34 0.29
CA PRO A 5 -10.58 -0.63 1.24
C PRO A 5 -9.75 0.09 2.31
N THR A 6 -9.83 -0.40 3.55
CA THR A 6 -8.88 -0.03 4.60
C THR A 6 -7.70 -0.99 4.54
N ILE A 7 -6.48 -0.47 4.45
CA ILE A 7 -5.25 -1.27 4.51
C ILE A 7 -4.65 -1.08 5.90
N SER A 8 -4.53 -2.17 6.66
CA SER A 8 -3.88 -2.20 7.96
C SER A 8 -2.59 -3.05 7.89
N GLY A 9 -1.58 -2.70 8.68
CA GLY A 9 -0.28 -3.40 8.68
C GLY A 9 0.64 -2.93 9.80
N GLN A 10 1.75 -3.64 10.00
CA GLN A 10 2.73 -3.35 11.06
C GLN A 10 3.68 -2.18 10.76
N CYS A 11 3.65 -1.64 9.55
CA CYS A 11 4.55 -0.57 9.11
C CYS A 11 3.81 0.46 8.25
N CYS A 12 4.32 1.69 8.24
CA CYS A 12 3.81 2.76 7.38
C CYS A 12 4.25 2.50 5.93
N PRO A 13 3.31 2.33 4.99
CA PRO A 13 3.65 2.26 3.57
C PRO A 13 4.07 3.63 3.01
N PRO A 14 4.67 3.69 1.81
CA PRO A 14 4.83 4.94 1.08
C PRO A 14 3.48 5.64 0.88
N THR A 15 3.48 6.97 0.96
CA THR A 15 2.28 7.80 0.82
C THR A 15 2.11 8.36 -0.59
N SER A 16 3.19 8.40 -1.39
CA SER A 16 3.19 8.94 -2.74
C SER A 16 4.17 8.18 -3.66
N VAL A 17 4.02 8.37 -4.98
CA VAL A 17 4.97 7.91 -6.02
C VAL A 17 5.23 6.39 -6.02
N PHE A 18 4.35 5.58 -5.40
CA PHE A 18 4.47 4.12 -5.36
C PHE A 18 3.72 3.48 -6.52
N ALA A 19 4.10 2.24 -6.85
CA ALA A 19 3.34 1.37 -7.74
C ALA A 19 2.64 0.28 -6.94
N ILE A 20 1.46 -0.15 -7.38
CA ILE A 20 0.75 -1.31 -6.85
C ILE A 20 0.40 -2.28 -7.99
N GLN A 21 0.70 -3.56 -7.79
CA GLN A 21 0.49 -4.62 -8.78
C GLN A 21 -0.28 -5.78 -8.16
N LYS A 22 -1.39 -6.18 -8.79
CA LYS A 22 -2.12 -7.40 -8.45
C LYS A 22 -1.23 -8.62 -8.70
N ILE A 23 -1.15 -9.52 -7.72
CA ILE A 23 -0.48 -10.83 -7.84
C ILE A 23 -1.53 -11.93 -7.98
N THR A 24 -2.54 -11.95 -7.10
CA THR A 24 -3.65 -12.91 -7.14
C THR A 24 -4.98 -12.21 -6.89
N ASN A 25 -6.09 -12.96 -6.84
CA ASN A 25 -7.44 -12.39 -6.69
C ASN A 25 -7.59 -11.41 -5.52
N ASN A 26 -6.97 -11.71 -4.38
CA ASN A 26 -7.04 -10.88 -3.18
C ASN A 26 -5.67 -10.42 -2.68
N LYS A 27 -4.58 -10.57 -3.45
CA LYS A 27 -3.24 -10.13 -3.05
C LYS A 27 -2.62 -9.19 -4.05
N ALA A 28 -1.91 -8.19 -3.55
CA ALA A 28 -1.12 -7.27 -4.35
C ALA A 28 0.22 -6.96 -3.67
N VAL A 29 1.16 -6.46 -4.47
CA VAL A 29 2.44 -5.92 -4.01
C VAL A 29 2.49 -4.44 -4.28
N MET A 30 3.00 -3.69 -3.32
CA MET A 30 3.32 -2.28 -3.43
C MET A 30 4.81 -2.08 -3.25
N PHE A 31 5.42 -1.28 -4.11
CA PHE A 31 6.87 -1.07 -4.12
C PHE A 31 7.22 0.33 -4.66
N GLY A 32 8.43 0.79 -4.31
CA GLY A 32 8.88 2.16 -4.55
C GLY A 32 8.11 3.19 -3.72
N GLY A 33 8.19 4.45 -4.13
CA GLY A 33 7.46 5.56 -3.53
C GLY A 33 8.27 6.41 -2.58
N ALA A 34 7.57 7.30 -1.89
CA ALA A 34 8.14 8.23 -0.94
C ALA A 34 7.25 8.42 0.30
N VAL A 35 7.90 8.83 1.38
CA VAL A 35 7.27 9.27 2.64
C VAL A 35 7.71 10.69 2.97
N PRO A 36 6.91 11.50 3.67
CA PRO A 36 7.32 12.84 4.08
C PRO A 36 8.49 12.75 5.06
N GLY A 37 9.56 13.51 4.80
CA GLY A 37 10.64 13.74 5.74
C GLY A 37 10.33 14.89 6.71
N ASP A 38 11.01 14.89 7.86
CA ASP A 38 10.85 15.92 8.90
C ASP A 38 11.34 17.31 8.45
N ASP A 39 12.18 17.36 7.41
CA ASP A 39 12.73 18.56 6.81
C ASP A 39 11.85 19.14 5.67
N GLY A 40 10.70 18.52 5.42
CA GLY A 40 9.78 18.92 4.34
C GLY A 40 10.15 18.38 2.96
N HIS A 41 11.17 17.51 2.88
CA HIS A 41 11.53 16.80 1.66
C HIS A 41 11.04 15.35 1.68
N ASP A 42 10.63 14.85 0.51
CA ASP A 42 10.21 13.47 0.36
C ASP A 42 11.41 12.51 0.45
N ILE A 43 11.31 11.49 1.30
CA ILE A 43 12.29 10.42 1.42
C ILE A 43 11.87 9.28 0.50
N VAL A 44 12.69 9.00 -0.51
CA VAL A 44 12.46 7.88 -1.43
C VAL A 44 12.68 6.55 -0.71
N VAL A 45 11.71 5.66 -0.80
CA VAL A 45 11.74 4.32 -0.21
C VAL A 45 11.61 3.25 -1.29
N ASN A 46 12.23 2.10 -1.06
CA ASN A 46 12.11 0.93 -1.93
C ASN A 46 11.78 -0.35 -1.14
N THR A 47 11.12 -0.18 0.01
CA THR A 47 10.58 -1.30 0.77
C THR A 47 9.41 -1.91 0.00
N VAL A 48 9.36 -3.23 -0.04
CA VAL A 48 8.29 -3.98 -0.71
C VAL A 48 7.24 -4.37 0.33
N TYR A 49 5.98 -4.04 0.07
CA TYR A 49 4.84 -4.34 0.92
C TYR A 49 3.91 -5.31 0.22
N ALA A 50 3.50 -6.37 0.92
CA ALA A 50 2.44 -7.25 0.46
C ALA A 50 1.13 -6.85 1.15
N CYS A 51 0.07 -6.64 0.38
CA CYS A 51 -1.27 -6.40 0.91
C CYS A 51 -2.23 -7.50 0.49
N GLN A 52 -3.15 -7.83 1.38
CA GLN A 52 -4.21 -8.79 1.16
C GLN A 52 -5.55 -8.10 1.41
N LEU A 53 -6.43 -8.16 0.43
CA LEU A 53 -7.81 -7.73 0.58
C LEU A 53 -8.55 -8.80 1.38
N GLU A 54 -8.88 -8.48 2.62
CA GLU A 54 -9.83 -9.23 3.41
C GLU A 54 -11.21 -8.62 3.17
N SER A 55 -12.16 -9.47 2.79
CA SER A 55 -13.54 -9.09 2.55
C SER A 55 -14.35 -9.70 3.68
N ASP A 56 -14.91 -8.87 4.57
CA ASP A 56 -15.95 -9.30 5.52
C ASP A 56 -17.29 -9.59 4.84
N THR A 57 -17.38 -9.41 3.52
CA THR A 57 -18.52 -9.87 2.75
C THR A 57 -18.49 -11.40 2.65
N THR A 58 -19.25 -12.05 3.53
CA THR A 58 -20.08 -13.19 3.10
C THR A 58 -20.86 -12.72 1.89
N ILE A 59 -20.42 -13.16 0.70
CA ILE A 59 -21.21 -13.04 -0.54
C ILE A 59 -22.40 -13.99 -0.43
#